data_AF-A0A6C0JVA8-F1
#
_entry.id   AF-A0A6C0JVA8-F1
#
_cell.length_a   1.000
_cell.length_b   1.000
_cell.length_c   1.000
_cell.angle_alpha   90.00
_cell.angle_beta   90.00
_cell.angle_gamma   90.00
#
_symmetry.space_group_name_H-M   'P 1'
#
loop_
_entity.id
_entity.type
_entity.pdbx_description
1 polymer ?
#
loop_
_entity_poly.entity_id
_entity_poly.type
_entity_poly.pdbx_seq_one_letter_code
_entity_poly.pdbx_strand_id
1 'polypeptide(L)'
;MSAAIALNMEDLGKLVRHWVHFDTLISNFNKQIQAARKERDAYENTILVKLRQANYEKAIIQIDGGRLTVNEEKHHQALTFKSLEELLHLYYRANTGRKDETAEIIKFIRENRTFEITKALKKTAK
;
A
#
# COMPACT_ATOMS: atom_id res chain seq x y z
N MET A 1 -46.58 -15.63 -1.73
CA MET A 1 -46.47 -14.46 -0.83
C MET A 1 -45.15 -14.57 -0.08
N SER A 2 -44.16 -13.75 -0.42
CA SER A 2 -42.86 -13.74 0.25
C SER A 2 -43.00 -12.98 1.57
N ALA A 3 -42.74 -13.65 2.69
CA ALA A 3 -42.73 -13.01 3.99
C ALA A 3 -41.51 -12.09 4.07
N ALA A 4 -41.74 -10.78 4.09
CA ALA A 4 -40.71 -9.82 4.48
C ALA A 4 -40.27 -10.19 5.91
N ILE A 5 -39.03 -10.67 6.04
CA ILE A 5 -38.42 -10.92 7.35
C ILE A 5 -38.34 -9.56 8.04
N ALA A 6 -39.12 -9.37 9.09
CA ALA A 6 -39.06 -8.17 9.90
C ALA A 6 -37.63 -8.01 10.43
N LEU A 7 -36.99 -6.89 10.13
CA LEU A 7 -35.64 -6.59 10.57
C LEU A 7 -35.62 -6.48 12.10
N ASN A 8 -34.93 -7.42 12.77
CA ASN A 8 -34.73 -7.34 14.21
C ASN A 8 -33.74 -6.21 14.54
N MET A 9 -34.27 -5.08 15.02
CA MET A 9 -33.49 -3.89 15.34
C MET A 9 -32.47 -4.12 16.47
N GLU A 10 -32.73 -5.06 17.39
CA GLU A 10 -31.80 -5.37 18.48
C GLU A 10 -30.55 -6.09 17.94
N ASP A 11 -30.74 -7.08 17.08
CA ASP A 11 -29.65 -7.84 16.47
C ASP A 11 -28.83 -6.96 15.52
N LEU A 12 -29.51 -6.12 14.73
CA LEU A 12 -28.82 -5.13 13.89
C LEU A 12 -27.98 -4.18 14.74
N GLY A 13 -28.51 -3.70 15.87
CA GLY A 13 -27.78 -2.84 16.80
C GLY A 13 -26.55 -3.52 17.42
N LYS A 14 -26.57 -4.84 17.65
CA LYS A 14 -25.38 -5.61 18.07
C LYS A 14 -24.33 -5.67 16.95
N LEU A 15 -24.75 -6.00 15.72
CA LEU A 15 -23.86 -6.06 14.56
C LEU A 15 -23.17 -4.72 14.28
N VAL A 16 -23.92 -3.62 14.30
CA VAL A 16 -23.37 -2.28 14.09
C VAL A 16 -22.36 -1.92 15.18
N ARG A 17 -22.64 -2.22 16.46
CA ARG A 17 -21.70 -1.98 17.56
C ARG A 17 -20.41 -2.78 17.41
N HIS A 18 -20.49 -4.06 17.06
CA HIS A 18 -19.31 -4.88 16.80
C HIS A 18 -18.49 -4.32 15.63
N TRP A 19 -19.15 -3.94 14.53
CA TRP A 19 -18.48 -3.36 13.39
C TRP A 19 -17.74 -2.06 13.76
N VAL A 20 -18.39 -1.14 14.48
CA VAL A 20 -17.76 0.12 14.96
C VAL A 20 -16.61 -0.15 15.93
N HIS A 21 -16.75 -1.15 16.81
CA HIS A 21 -15.70 -1.54 17.73
C HIS A 21 -14.43 -1.99 16.99
N PHE A 22 -14.57 -2.91 16.02
CA PHE A 22 -13.43 -3.41 15.26
C PHE A 22 -12.84 -2.36 14.31
N ASP A 23 -13.66 -1.52 13.68
CA ASP A 23 -13.17 -0.37 12.90
C ASP A 23 -12.29 0.56 13.75
N THR A 24 -12.73 0.83 14.97
CA THR A 24 -11.97 1.68 15.91
C THR A 24 -10.69 1.00 16.39
N LEU A 25 -10.73 -0.31 16.68
CA LEU A 25 -9.53 -1.08 17.01
C LEU A 25 -8.51 -1.07 15.86
N ILE A 26 -8.95 -1.31 14.62
CA ILE A 26 -8.08 -1.26 13.43
C ILE A 26 -7.46 0.13 13.28
N SER A 27 -8.25 1.19 13.45
CA SER A 27 -7.73 2.57 13.38
C SER A 27 -6.63 2.82 14.42
N ASN A 28 -6.82 2.33 15.65
CA ASN A 28 -5.84 2.48 16.72
C ASN A 28 -4.57 1.64 16.47
N PHE A 29 -4.72 0.38 16.06
CA PHE A 29 -3.57 -0.46 15.70
C PHE A 29 -2.80 0.11 14.53
N ASN A 30 -3.47 0.64 13.51
CA ASN A 30 -2.80 1.30 12.41
C ASN A 30 -1.96 2.48 12.89
N LYS A 31 -2.47 3.33 13.80
CA LYS A 31 -1.67 4.42 14.40
C LYS A 31 -0.44 3.89 15.13
N GLN A 32 -0.59 2.84 15.93
CA GLN A 32 0.52 2.23 16.67
C GLN A 32 1.56 1.61 15.72
N ILE A 33 1.12 0.91 14.67
CA ILE A 33 1.99 0.35 13.63
C ILE A 33 2.76 1.46 12.92
N GLN A 34 2.11 2.57 12.56
CA GLN A 34 2.77 3.69 11.91
C GLN A 34 3.81 4.34 12.83
N ALA A 35 3.49 4.52 14.11
CA ALA A 35 4.44 5.04 15.10
C ALA A 35 5.65 4.10 15.26
N ALA A 36 5.41 2.79 15.42
CA ALA A 36 6.47 1.81 15.56
C ALA A 36 7.37 1.74 14.31
N ARG A 37 6.79 1.79 13.10
CA ARG A 37 7.56 1.86 11.85
C ARG A 37 8.43 3.10 11.81
N LYS A 38 7.87 4.28 12.11
CA LYS A 38 8.62 5.54 12.11
C LYS A 38 9.82 5.50 13.06
N GLU A 39 9.61 5.03 14.29
CA GLU A 39 10.70 4.93 15.27
C GLU A 39 11.76 3.91 14.83
N ARG A 40 11.34 2.72 14.38
CA ARG A 40 12.26 1.70 13.85
C ARG A 40 13.10 2.26 12.70
N ASP A 41 12.49 2.92 11.73
CA ASP A 41 13.17 3.47 10.55
C ASP A 41 14.15 4.59 10.96
N ALA A 42 13.83 5.38 11.99
CA ALA A 42 14.74 6.38 12.55
C ALA A 42 15.99 5.74 13.18
N TYR A 43 15.81 4.66 13.94
CA TYR A 43 16.94 3.89 14.50
C TYR A 43 17.75 3.21 13.40
N GLU A 44 17.10 2.60 12.41
CA GLU A 44 17.78 1.95 11.28
C GLU A 44 18.67 2.94 10.53
N ASN A 45 18.14 4.11 10.17
CA ASN A 45 18.94 5.17 9.52
C ASN A 45 20.14 5.58 10.38
N THR A 46 19.95 5.72 11.69
CA THR A 46 21.05 6.07 12.61
C THR A 46 22.11 4.97 12.66
N ILE A 47 21.70 3.70 12.68
CA ILE A 47 22.61 2.54 12.66
C ILE A 47 23.40 2.53 11.35
N LEU A 48 22.73 2.66 10.21
CA LEU A 48 23.37 2.69 8.89
C LEU A 48 24.42 3.81 8.78
N VAL A 49 24.08 5.02 9.25
CA VAL A 49 25.03 6.15 9.27
C VAL A 49 26.27 5.83 10.12
N LYS A 50 26.08 5.28 11.32
CA LYS A 50 27.20 4.92 12.20
C LYS A 50 28.07 3.81 11.63
N LEU A 51 27.47 2.77 11.05
CA LEU A 51 28.21 1.68 10.39
C LEU A 51 29.02 2.20 9.21
N ARG A 52 28.44 3.08 8.40
CA ARG A 52 29.14 3.72 7.27
C ARG A 52 30.31 4.58 7.73
N GLN A 53 30.12 5.42 8.74
CA GLN A 53 31.18 6.27 9.30
C GLN A 53 32.36 5.46 9.85
N ALA A 54 32.09 4.25 10.35
CA ALA A 54 33.09 3.35 10.90
C ALA A 54 33.60 2.28 9.89
N ASN A 55 33.22 2.36 8.61
CA ASN A 55 33.56 1.37 7.57
C ASN A 55 33.14 -0.08 7.89
N TYR A 56 32.02 -0.27 8.60
CA TYR A 56 31.46 -1.56 9.00
C TYR A 56 30.20 -1.97 8.23
N GLU A 57 29.98 -1.47 7.01
CA GLU A 57 28.79 -1.82 6.21
C GLU A 57 28.71 -3.32 5.87
N LYS A 58 29.83 -4.07 5.94
CA LYS A 58 29.85 -5.53 5.74
C LYS A 58 29.70 -6.33 7.03
N ALA A 59 29.49 -5.68 8.18
CA ALA A 59 29.39 -6.36 9.47
C ALA A 59 28.08 -7.16 9.60
N ILE A 60 28.18 -8.28 10.33
CA ILE A 60 27.03 -9.07 10.76
C ILE A 60 26.78 -8.77 12.23
N ILE A 61 25.61 -8.22 12.54
CA ILE A 61 25.21 -7.91 13.92
C ILE A 61 24.38 -9.09 14.45
N GLN A 62 24.86 -9.77 15.49
CA GLN A 62 24.12 -10.84 16.16
C GLN A 62 23.11 -10.26 17.15
N ILE A 63 21.89 -10.77 17.15
CA ILE A 63 20.81 -10.40 18.07
C ILE A 63 20.13 -11.66 18.61
N ASP A 64 19.34 -11.53 19.67
CA ASP A 64 18.51 -12.64 20.12
C ASP A 64 17.53 -13.04 19.00
N GLY A 65 17.52 -14.33 18.66
CA GLY A 65 16.70 -14.87 17.58
C GLY A 65 17.18 -14.60 16.14
N GLY A 66 18.36 -14.00 15.91
CA GLY A 66 18.85 -13.85 14.53
C GLY A 66 20.09 -12.99 14.31
N ARG A 67 20.24 -12.51 13.07
CA ARG A 67 21.33 -11.62 12.66
C ARG A 67 20.82 -10.52 11.73
N LEU A 68 21.45 -9.35 11.79
CA LEU A 68 21.23 -8.22 10.89
C LEU A 68 22.45 -8.03 10.00
N THR A 69 22.21 -7.74 8.73
CA THR A 69 23.23 -7.36 7.74
C THR A 69 22.75 -6.13 6.98
N VAL A 70 23.68 -5.28 6.55
CA VAL A 70 23.34 -4.18 5.63
C VAL A 70 23.14 -4.79 4.25
N ASN A 71 21.94 -4.63 3.70
CA ASN A 71 21.59 -5.10 2.36
C ASN A 71 21.11 -3.93 1.52
N GLU A 72 21.42 -3.95 0.23
CA GLU A 72 20.82 -3.03 -0.74
C GLU A 72 19.49 -3.60 -1.21
N GLU A 73 18.40 -2.91 -0.89
CA GLU A 73 17.07 -3.25 -1.40
C GLU A 73 16.73 -2.40 -2.62
N LYS A 74 16.37 -3.07 -3.72
CA LYS A 74 15.82 -2.41 -4.91
C LYS A 74 14.32 -2.37 -4.80
N HIS A 75 13.77 -1.19 -4.51
CA HIS A 75 12.33 -0.99 -4.55
C HIS A 75 11.89 -0.63 -5.97
N HIS A 76 11.23 -1.57 -6.64
CA HIS A 76 10.54 -1.27 -7.89
C HIS A 76 9.24 -0.52 -7.58
N GLN A 77 9.08 0.68 -8.14
CA GLN A 77 7.83 1.40 -8.02
C GLN A 77 6.71 0.64 -8.73
N ALA A 78 5.51 0.64 -8.15
CA ALA A 78 4.34 0.07 -8.79
C ALA A 78 4.07 0.79 -10.13
N LEU A 79 3.73 0.02 -11.16
CA LEU A 79 3.43 0.58 -12.47
C LEU A 79 2.09 1.32 -12.43
N THR A 80 2.15 2.63 -12.27
CA THR A 80 0.99 3.53 -12.37
C THR A 80 0.67 3.83 -13.83
N PHE A 81 -0.55 4.30 -14.12
CA PHE A 81 -0.89 4.78 -15.46
C PHE A 81 0.02 5.92 -15.91
N LYS A 82 0.40 6.82 -15.00
CA LYS A 82 1.31 7.92 -15.30
C LYS A 82 2.69 7.39 -15.71
N SER A 83 3.26 6.49 -14.91
CA SER A 83 4.57 5.89 -15.24
C SER A 83 4.49 5.04 -16.51
N LEU A 84 3.37 4.35 -16.77
CA LEU A 84 3.17 3.59 -17.99
C LEU A 84 3.11 4.50 -19.22
N GLU A 85 2.38 5.61 -19.14
CA GLU A 85 2.29 6.62 -20.20
C GLU A 85 3.66 7.24 -20.51
N GLU A 86 4.41 7.65 -19.49
CA GLU A 86 5.78 8.16 -19.64
C GLU A 86 6.72 7.14 -20.30
N LEU A 87 6.63 5.86 -19.91
CA LEU A 87 7.42 4.77 -20.50
C LEU A 87 7.03 4.48 -21.96
N LEU A 88 5.76 4.58 -22.31
CA LEU A 88 5.30 4.39 -23.69
C LEU A 88 5.78 5.53 -24.60
N HIS A 89 5.68 6.78 -24.15
CA HIS A 89 6.28 7.91 -24.87
C HIS A 89 7.80 7.76 -25.04
N LEU A 90 8.49 7.30 -24.00
CA LEU A 90 9.93 7.03 -24.07
C LEU A 90 10.24 5.94 -25.10
N TYR A 91 9.45 4.85 -25.13
CA TYR A 91 9.58 3.77 -26.10
C TYR A 91 9.42 4.26 -27.53
N TYR A 92 8.37 5.04 -27.84
CA TYR A 92 8.16 5.57 -29.20
C TYR A 92 9.23 6.59 -29.62
N ARG A 93 9.77 7.38 -28.68
CA ARG A 93 10.91 8.28 -28.96
C ARG A 93 12.19 7.50 -29.29
N ALA A 94 12.44 6.38 -28.60
CA ALA A 94 13.59 5.51 -28.86
C ALA A 94 13.42 4.73 -30.18
N ASN A 95 12.19 4.41 -30.57
CA ASN A 95 11.86 3.63 -31.76
C ASN A 95 11.34 4.54 -32.88
N THR A 96 12.24 5.34 -33.45
CA THR A 96 11.93 6.32 -34.50
C THR A 96 11.29 5.66 -35.73
N GLY A 97 10.27 6.30 -36.30
CA GLY A 97 9.57 5.84 -37.50
C GLY A 97 8.19 5.21 -37.25
N ARG A 98 7.76 5.12 -35.99
CA ARG A 98 6.40 4.73 -35.60
C ARG A 98 5.63 5.94 -35.07
N LYS A 99 4.33 6.01 -35.35
CA LYS A 99 3.42 6.97 -34.71
C LYS A 99 3.36 6.65 -33.22
N ASP A 100 3.44 7.68 -32.39
CA ASP A 100 3.18 7.55 -30.96
C ASP A 100 1.68 7.32 -30.73
N GLU A 101 1.33 6.11 -30.28
CA GLU A 101 -0.05 5.67 -30.01
C GLU A 101 -0.31 5.54 -28.51
N THR A 102 0.51 6.20 -27.67
CA THR A 102 0.42 6.10 -26.21
C THR A 102 -0.98 6.44 -25.71
N ALA A 103 -1.61 7.48 -26.25
CA ALA A 103 -2.95 7.90 -25.84
C ALA A 103 -4.01 6.83 -26.13
N GLU A 104 -3.95 6.22 -27.32
CA GLU A 104 -4.83 5.13 -27.74
C GLU A 104 -4.65 3.89 -26.86
N ILE A 105 -3.41 3.52 -26.54
CA ILE A 105 -3.10 2.39 -25.66
C ILE A 105 -3.61 2.63 -24.23
N ILE A 106 -3.34 3.80 -23.65
CA ILE A 106 -3.79 4.14 -22.30
C ILE A 106 -5.32 4.15 -22.22
N LYS A 107 -5.98 4.70 -23.24
CA LYS A 107 -7.45 4.66 -23.35
C LYS A 107 -7.97 3.23 -23.38
N PHE A 108 -7.40 2.38 -24.24
CA PHE A 108 -7.80 0.97 -24.34
C PHE A 108 -7.67 0.23 -23.00
N ILE A 109 -6.55 0.41 -22.30
CA ILE A 109 -6.34 -0.23 -20.99
C ILE A 109 -7.37 0.24 -19.97
N ARG A 110 -7.70 1.54 -19.95
CA ARG A 110 -8.73 2.08 -19.04
C ARG A 110 -10.11 1.50 -19.31
N GLU A 111 -10.48 1.35 -20.58
CA GLU A 111 -11.80 0.85 -20.99
C GLU A 111 -11.96 -0.66 -20.76
N ASN A 112 -10.86 -1.43 -20.82
CA ASN A 112 -10.89 -2.89 -20.69
C ASN A 112 -10.53 -3.38 -19.28
N ARG A 113 -10.17 -2.47 -18.35
CA ARG A 113 -9.85 -2.85 -16.98
C ARG A 113 -11.12 -3.22 -16.22
N THR A 114 -11.15 -4.44 -15.68
CA THR A 114 -12.25 -4.89 -14.81
C THR A 114 -12.25 -4.10 -13.49
N PHE A 115 -13.45 -3.80 -13.01
CA PHE A 115 -13.67 -3.21 -11.69
C PHE A 115 -14.82 -3.95 -11.00
N GLU A 116 -14.72 -4.04 -9.68
CA GLU A 116 -15.78 -4.58 -8.83
C GLU A 116 -16.35 -3.44 -7.98
N ILE A 117 -17.68 -3.31 -7.96
CA ILE A 117 -18.38 -2.37 -7.09
C ILE A 117 -18.94 -3.14 -5.91
N THR A 118 -18.37 -2.96 -4.73
CA THR A 118 -18.87 -3.51 -3.47
C THR A 118 -19.46 -2.42 -2.60
N LYS A 119 -20.62 -2.68 -1.99
CA LYS A 119 -21.18 -1.80 -0.96
C LYS A 119 -20.42 -2.04 0.34
N ALA A 120 -19.94 -0.97 0.95
CA ALA A 120 -19.20 -1.03 2.21
C ALA A 120 -19.73 0.02 3.20
N LEU A 121 -19.64 -0.31 4.49
CA LEU A 121 -19.89 0.64 5.57
C LEU A 121 -18.70 1.61 5.65
N LYS A 122 -18.98 2.90 5.78
CA LYS A 122 -17.96 3.94 5.96
C LYS A 122 -18.36 4.83 7.13
N LYS A 123 -17.49 4.90 8.13
CA LYS A 123 -17.62 5.84 9.24
C LYS A 123 -17.11 7.22 8.81
N THR A 124 -17.93 8.24 8.96
CA THR A 124 -17.54 9.64 8.78
C THR A 124 -17.47 10.31 10.16
N ALA A 125 -16.39 11.04 10.44
CA ALA A 125 -16.33 11.90 11.61
C ALA A 125 -17.23 13.13 11.39
N LYS A 126 -17.77 13.69 12.49
CA LYS A 126 -18.33 15.04 12.48
C LYS A 126 -17.22 16.07 12.38
#